data_AF-A0A7R9J801-F1
#
_entry.id   AF-A0A7R9J801-F1
#
_cell.length_a   1.000
_cell.length_b   1.000
_cell.length_c   1.000
_cell.angle_alpha   90.00
_cell.angle_beta   90.00
_cell.angle_gamma   90.00
#
_symmetry.space_group_name_H-M   'P 1'
#
loop_
_entity.id
_entity.type
_entity.pdbx_description
1 polymer ?
#
loop_
_entity_poly.entity_id
_entity_poly.type
_entity_poly.pdbx_seq_one_letter_code
_entity_poly.pdbx_strand_id
1 'polypeptide(L)'
;MQLCECFCAGMVDCFIRIPREQGFMSYWRGNLTNVIRYFPTQALNFAFKDTYKKIFLEGIDKKEHFFKHFLGNLAAGGAAGATSLCVVYPLDYARTRLAVDIGKAGGSDREFKGLKDCLVKTFKSDGLIGLYRGFNVSVQGIIIYRAAYFGLFDTSKLLLSGDDSLRSDIVPHGHSTSANDDAVWFVEVRSDVQKHIRLLEKDLKDGRCLCILQGCFLKHTERHWLCSGSGFLR
;
A
#
# COMPACT_ATOMS: atom_id res chain seq x y z
N MET A 1 -25.32 18.50 10.61
CA MET A 1 -25.02 17.34 11.50
C MET A 1 -25.30 16.05 10.72
N GLN A 2 -24.45 15.71 9.74
CA GLN A 2 -24.62 14.59 8.80
C GLN A 2 -23.35 13.72 8.68
N LEU A 3 -22.36 13.95 9.53
CA LEU A 3 -21.00 13.42 9.40
C LEU A 3 -20.78 12.02 10.02
N CYS A 4 -21.76 11.46 10.74
CA CYS A 4 -21.60 10.18 11.46
C CYS A 4 -22.14 8.93 10.75
N GLU A 5 -22.84 9.03 9.63
CA GLU A 5 -23.55 7.86 9.06
C GLU A 5 -22.72 6.99 8.12
N CYS A 6 -21.59 7.45 7.58
CA CYS A 6 -20.81 6.69 6.57
C CYS A 6 -19.77 5.71 7.16
N PHE A 7 -20.02 5.12 8.33
CA PHE A 7 -19.14 4.08 8.85
C PHE A 7 -19.71 2.69 8.56
N CYS A 8 -18.98 1.89 7.78
CA CYS A 8 -19.28 0.46 7.63
C CYS A 8 -18.87 -0.29 8.90
N ALA A 9 -19.81 -0.92 9.58
CA ALA A 9 -19.53 -1.67 10.82
C ALA A 9 -18.68 -2.94 10.57
N GLY A 10 -18.67 -3.44 9.33
CA GLY A 10 -17.86 -4.56 8.87
C GLY A 10 -17.90 -4.71 7.36
N MET A 11 -17.18 -5.71 6.82
CA MET A 11 -17.12 -5.97 5.37
C MET A 11 -18.51 -6.21 4.78
N VAL A 12 -19.31 -7.07 5.41
CA VAL A 12 -20.67 -7.43 4.95
C VAL A 12 -21.60 -6.21 4.93
N ASP A 13 -21.52 -5.37 5.97
CA ASP A 13 -22.29 -4.13 6.05
C ASP A 13 -21.92 -3.18 4.89
N CYS A 14 -20.63 -3.04 4.59
CA CYS A 14 -20.15 -2.25 3.47
C CYS A 14 -20.65 -2.77 2.11
N PHE A 15 -20.64 -4.08 1.90
CA PHE A 15 -21.14 -4.68 0.65
C PHE A 15 -22.64 -4.46 0.42
N ILE A 16 -23.43 -4.35 1.48
CA ILE A 16 -24.88 -4.10 1.38
C ILE A 16 -25.17 -2.62 1.17
N ARG A 17 -24.40 -1.74 1.83
CA ARG A 17 -24.66 -0.30 1.86
C ARG A 17 -24.17 0.45 0.62
N ILE A 18 -22.97 0.14 0.13
CA ILE A 18 -22.39 0.78 -1.07
C ILE A 18 -23.35 0.83 -2.27
N PRO A 19 -23.98 -0.28 -2.71
CA PRO A 19 -24.87 -0.25 -3.86
C PRO A 19 -26.16 0.52 -3.60
N ARG A 20 -26.63 0.59 -2.35
CA ARG A 20 -27.84 1.35 -1.95
C ARG A 20 -27.59 2.85 -1.87
N GLU A 21 -26.42 3.26 -1.36
CA GLU A 21 -26.09 4.67 -1.12
C GLU A 21 -25.47 5.35 -2.36
N GLN A 22 -24.59 4.65 -3.08
CA GLN A 22 -23.78 5.22 -4.17
C GLN A 22 -24.06 4.61 -5.54
N GLY A 23 -24.79 3.49 -5.59
CA GLY A 23 -25.04 2.72 -6.80
C GLY A 23 -23.98 1.64 -7.06
N PHE A 24 -24.36 0.60 -7.80
CA PHE A 24 -23.54 -0.59 -8.06
C PHE A 24 -22.19 -0.28 -8.74
N MET A 25 -22.15 0.73 -9.61
CA MET A 25 -20.92 1.13 -10.31
C MET A 25 -19.85 1.75 -9.39
N SER A 26 -20.18 2.06 -8.14
CA SER A 26 -19.20 2.63 -7.20
C SER A 26 -18.06 1.67 -6.85
N TYR A 27 -18.29 0.35 -6.94
CA TYR A 27 -17.24 -0.66 -6.70
C TYR A 27 -16.04 -0.56 -7.65
N TRP A 28 -16.25 -0.06 -8.87
CA TRP A 28 -15.18 0.12 -9.86
C TRP A 28 -14.56 1.52 -9.83
N ARG A 29 -14.98 2.39 -8.90
CA ARG A 29 -14.44 3.74 -8.77
C ARG A 29 -12.96 3.66 -8.38
N GLY A 30 -12.10 4.30 -9.16
CA GLY A 30 -10.64 4.21 -9.01
C GLY A 30 -10.01 2.96 -9.66
N ASN A 31 -10.78 2.02 -10.23
CA ASN A 31 -10.22 0.87 -10.96
C ASN A 31 -9.59 1.27 -12.30
N LEU A 32 -10.09 2.33 -12.96
CA LEU A 32 -9.45 2.87 -14.17
C LEU A 32 -7.96 3.19 -13.92
N THR A 33 -7.65 3.71 -12.74
CA THR A 33 -6.28 4.04 -12.35
C THR A 33 -5.41 2.80 -12.19
N ASN A 34 -5.95 1.65 -11.76
CA ASN A 34 -5.22 0.39 -11.72
C ASN A 34 -4.78 -0.06 -13.11
N VAL A 35 -5.68 0.04 -14.10
CA VAL A 35 -5.40 -0.37 -15.48
C VAL A 35 -4.35 0.54 -16.08
N ILE A 36 -4.50 1.87 -15.93
CA ILE A 36 -3.53 2.85 -16.44
C ILE A 36 -2.17 2.65 -15.79
N ARG A 37 -2.11 2.31 -14.50
CA ARG A 37 -0.86 2.08 -13.76
C ARG A 37 -0.05 0.89 -14.28
N TYR A 38 -0.71 -0.13 -14.84
CA TYR A 38 -0.02 -1.33 -15.31
C TYR A 38 1.00 -1.01 -16.42
N PHE A 39 0.60 -0.21 -17.41
CA PHE A 39 1.45 0.17 -18.55
C PHE A 39 2.78 0.84 -18.18
N PRO A 40 2.80 1.97 -17.43
CA PRO A 40 4.05 2.62 -17.03
C PRO A 40 4.88 1.75 -16.10
N THR A 41 4.24 0.94 -15.23
CA THR A 41 4.97 0.03 -14.35
C THR A 41 5.74 -1.01 -15.16
N GLN A 42 5.14 -1.56 -16.21
CA GLN A 42 5.80 -2.54 -17.08
C GLN A 42 6.88 -1.90 -17.96
N ALA A 43 6.62 -0.70 -18.49
CA ALA A 43 7.61 0.05 -19.26
C ALA A 43 8.86 0.38 -18.41
N LEU A 44 8.68 0.83 -17.16
CA LEU A 44 9.78 1.14 -16.25
C LEU A 44 10.52 -0.10 -15.80
N ASN A 45 9.81 -1.22 -15.56
CA ASN A 45 10.46 -2.49 -15.32
C ASN A 45 11.34 -2.92 -16.49
N PHE A 46 10.89 -2.79 -17.72
CA PHE A 46 11.70 -3.13 -18.89
C PHE A 46 12.92 -2.20 -19.06
N ALA A 47 12.75 -0.90 -18.81
CA ALA A 47 13.82 0.09 -18.99
C ALA A 47 14.90 0.04 -17.90
N PHE A 48 14.51 -0.19 -16.64
CA PHE A 48 15.39 0.05 -15.50
C PHE A 48 15.84 -1.22 -14.77
N LYS A 49 15.14 -2.34 -14.91
CA LYS A 49 15.47 -3.56 -14.16
C LYS A 49 16.86 -4.07 -14.46
N ASP A 50 17.26 -4.10 -15.73
CA ASP A 50 18.58 -4.60 -16.12
C ASP A 50 19.68 -3.58 -15.80
N THR A 51 19.39 -2.28 -15.92
CA THR A 51 20.30 -1.19 -15.57
C THR A 51 20.63 -1.19 -14.07
N TYR A 52 19.61 -1.29 -13.19
CA TYR A 52 19.85 -1.32 -11.75
C TYR A 52 20.50 -2.62 -11.29
N LYS A 53 20.18 -3.75 -11.91
CA LYS A 53 20.88 -5.01 -11.62
C LYS A 53 22.35 -4.93 -11.99
N LYS A 54 22.69 -4.34 -13.13
CA LYS A 54 24.10 -4.13 -13.52
C LYS A 54 24.80 -3.20 -12.53
N ILE A 55 24.24 -2.02 -12.27
CA ILE A 55 24.86 -1.02 -11.37
C ILE A 55 25.12 -1.57 -9.96
N PHE A 56 24.21 -2.37 -9.39
CA PHE A 56 24.27 -2.78 -7.99
C PHE A 56 24.69 -4.24 -7.74
N LEU A 57 24.70 -5.10 -8.75
CA LEU A 57 25.01 -6.53 -8.60
C LEU A 57 26.16 -7.01 -9.52
N GLU A 58 26.63 -6.18 -10.44
CA GLU A 58 27.76 -6.53 -11.30
C GLU A 58 29.04 -6.66 -10.46
N GLY A 59 29.69 -7.83 -10.53
CA GLY A 59 30.91 -8.14 -9.78
C GLY A 59 30.72 -8.62 -8.34
N ILE A 60 29.48 -8.81 -7.85
CA ILE A 60 29.23 -9.33 -6.49
C ILE A 60 28.82 -10.80 -6.54
N ASP A 61 29.75 -11.69 -6.20
CA ASP A 61 29.48 -13.12 -6.10
C ASP A 61 28.61 -13.45 -4.88
N LYS A 62 27.52 -14.20 -5.11
CA LYS A 62 26.56 -14.62 -4.07
C LYS A 62 27.19 -15.49 -2.98
N LYS A 63 28.23 -16.26 -3.33
CA LYS A 63 28.80 -17.31 -2.48
C LYS A 63 29.91 -16.83 -1.55
N GLU A 64 30.62 -15.76 -1.90
CA GLU A 64 31.71 -15.23 -1.04
C GLU A 64 31.27 -14.07 -0.14
N HIS A 65 30.26 -13.28 -0.54
CA HIS A 65 29.82 -12.11 0.22
C HIS A 65 28.29 -11.93 0.26
N PHE A 66 27.60 -12.84 0.97
CA PHE A 66 26.14 -12.82 1.15
C PHE A 66 25.59 -11.44 1.54
N PHE A 67 26.17 -10.78 2.55
CA PHE A 67 25.68 -9.49 3.04
C PHE A 67 25.83 -8.36 2.01
N LYS A 68 26.93 -8.33 1.25
CA LYS A 68 27.13 -7.35 0.16
C LYS A 68 26.12 -7.59 -0.97
N HIS A 69 25.87 -8.85 -1.32
CA HIS A 69 24.88 -9.20 -2.34
C HIS A 69 23.44 -8.87 -1.88
N PHE A 70 23.12 -9.10 -0.61
CA PHE A 70 21.85 -8.72 -0.01
C PHE A 70 21.65 -7.20 -0.04
N LEU A 71 22.64 -6.43 0.41
CA LEU A 71 22.56 -4.97 0.41
C LEU A 71 22.48 -4.39 -1.02
N GLY A 72 23.22 -4.98 -1.97
CA GLY A 72 23.13 -4.65 -3.39
C GLY A 72 21.73 -4.91 -3.97
N ASN A 73 21.11 -6.04 -3.65
CA ASN A 73 19.74 -6.33 -4.06
C ASN A 73 18.72 -5.39 -3.43
N LEU A 74 18.89 -5.02 -2.15
CA LEU A 74 18.05 -4.03 -1.49
C LEU A 74 18.18 -2.65 -2.13
N ALA A 75 19.42 -2.21 -2.41
CA ALA A 75 19.67 -0.94 -3.07
C ALA A 75 19.10 -0.92 -4.50
N ALA A 76 19.31 -1.99 -5.28
CA ALA A 76 18.75 -2.13 -6.62
C ALA A 76 17.22 -2.12 -6.60
N GLY A 77 16.61 -2.90 -5.70
CA GLY A 77 15.16 -2.99 -5.55
C GLY A 77 14.53 -1.70 -5.06
N GLY A 78 15.17 -1.04 -4.09
CA GLY A 78 14.76 0.26 -3.56
C GLY A 78 14.86 1.37 -4.59
N ALA A 79 15.97 1.45 -5.33
CA ALA A 79 16.17 2.43 -6.40
C ALA A 79 15.20 2.21 -7.58
N ALA A 80 15.04 0.96 -8.03
CA ALA A 80 14.07 0.63 -9.08
C ALA A 80 12.63 0.94 -8.65
N GLY A 81 12.29 0.62 -7.40
CA GLY A 81 11.00 0.93 -6.79
C GLY A 81 10.76 2.43 -6.71
N ALA A 82 11.71 3.19 -6.16
CA ALA A 82 11.61 4.64 -6.03
C ALA A 82 11.43 5.33 -7.39
N THR A 83 12.21 4.97 -8.40
CA THR A 83 12.09 5.53 -9.77
C THR A 83 10.74 5.19 -10.40
N SER A 84 10.24 3.97 -10.19
CA SER A 84 8.92 3.57 -10.67
C SER A 84 7.81 4.37 -9.99
N LEU A 85 7.91 4.53 -8.66
CA LEU A 85 6.99 5.35 -7.89
C LEU A 85 7.06 6.81 -8.35
N CYS A 86 8.22 7.39 -8.66
CA CYS A 86 8.28 8.78 -9.15
C CYS A 86 7.34 9.06 -10.33
N VAL A 87 7.10 8.09 -11.21
CA VAL A 87 6.18 8.26 -12.34
C VAL A 87 4.75 7.89 -11.98
N VAL A 88 4.58 6.81 -11.21
CA VAL A 88 3.28 6.18 -10.95
C VAL A 88 2.57 6.78 -9.74
N TYR A 89 3.28 7.44 -8.83
CA TYR A 89 2.75 7.91 -7.55
C TYR A 89 1.53 8.83 -7.67
N PRO A 90 1.44 9.78 -8.63
CA PRO A 90 0.24 10.59 -8.79
C PRO A 90 -1.01 9.73 -9.11
N LEU A 91 -0.83 8.65 -9.88
CA LEU A 91 -1.92 7.72 -10.16
C LEU A 91 -2.34 6.96 -8.89
N ASP A 92 -1.37 6.48 -8.11
CA ASP A 92 -1.67 5.85 -6.81
C ASP A 92 -2.41 6.80 -5.86
N TYR A 93 -1.95 8.05 -5.77
CA TYR A 93 -2.58 9.11 -5.00
C TYR A 93 -4.06 9.27 -5.40
N ALA A 94 -4.31 9.47 -6.70
CA ALA A 94 -5.66 9.71 -7.20
C ALA A 94 -6.56 8.48 -7.09
N ARG A 95 -6.01 7.26 -7.22
CA ARG A 95 -6.75 6.02 -6.95
C ARG A 95 -7.27 6.00 -5.52
N THR A 96 -6.40 6.25 -4.54
CA THR A 96 -6.77 6.27 -3.12
C THR A 96 -7.82 7.34 -2.86
N ARG A 97 -7.64 8.56 -3.39
CA ARG A 97 -8.60 9.66 -3.23
C ARG A 97 -9.97 9.38 -3.84
N LEU A 98 -10.01 8.75 -5.00
CA LEU A 98 -11.27 8.37 -5.64
C LEU A 98 -11.98 7.22 -4.91
N ALA A 99 -11.22 6.31 -4.29
CA ALA A 99 -11.78 5.19 -3.53
C ALA A 99 -12.41 5.62 -2.20
N VAL A 100 -11.87 6.68 -1.58
CA VAL A 100 -12.41 7.27 -0.34
C VAL A 100 -13.50 8.31 -0.57
N ASP A 101 -13.78 8.67 -1.82
CA ASP A 101 -14.84 9.62 -2.17
C ASP A 101 -16.20 8.92 -2.16
N ILE A 102 -16.93 9.10 -1.05
CA ILE A 102 -18.20 8.42 -0.74
C ILE A 102 -19.41 9.14 -1.37
N GLY A 103 -19.20 10.19 -2.16
CA GLY A 103 -20.29 10.98 -2.74
C GLY A 103 -21.26 10.17 -3.62
N LYS A 104 -22.58 10.44 -3.49
CA LYS A 104 -23.65 9.77 -4.24
C LYS A 104 -23.47 9.91 -5.76
N ALA A 105 -23.77 8.87 -6.53
CA ALA A 105 -23.70 8.93 -7.99
C ALA A 105 -24.69 9.96 -8.55
N GLY A 106 -24.17 10.94 -9.30
CA GLY A 106 -24.97 11.99 -9.95
C GLY A 106 -25.32 13.20 -9.06
N GLY A 107 -24.92 13.22 -7.79
CA GLY A 107 -25.11 14.36 -6.89
C GLY A 107 -23.96 15.38 -6.90
N SER A 108 -24.22 16.60 -6.44
CA SER A 108 -23.22 17.65 -6.19
C SER A 108 -22.24 17.33 -5.06
N ASP A 109 -22.51 16.27 -4.29
CA ASP A 109 -21.77 15.89 -3.08
C ASP A 109 -20.45 15.13 -3.37
N ARG A 110 -20.10 14.89 -4.64
CA ARG A 110 -18.84 14.25 -5.02
C ARG A 110 -17.69 15.24 -5.04
N GLU A 111 -16.62 14.92 -4.32
CA GLU A 111 -15.41 15.75 -4.28
C GLU A 111 -14.69 15.74 -5.64
N PHE A 112 -14.68 14.59 -6.33
CA PHE A 112 -13.98 14.41 -7.61
C PHE A 112 -14.88 13.83 -8.70
N LYS A 113 -14.83 14.42 -9.90
CA LYS A 113 -15.55 13.88 -11.07
C LYS A 113 -14.84 12.69 -11.71
N GLY A 114 -13.52 12.57 -11.51
CA GLY A 114 -12.70 11.47 -12.00
C GLY A 114 -11.20 11.68 -11.75
N LEU A 115 -10.37 10.81 -12.34
CA LEU A 115 -8.91 10.80 -12.17
C LEU A 115 -8.27 12.15 -12.52
N LYS A 116 -8.56 12.68 -13.70
CA LYS A 116 -8.00 13.96 -14.16
C LYS A 116 -8.45 15.13 -13.28
N ASP A 117 -9.71 15.14 -12.86
CA ASP A 117 -10.26 16.18 -11.98
C ASP A 117 -9.59 16.16 -10.60
N CYS A 118 -9.38 14.96 -10.04
CA CYS A 118 -8.64 14.78 -8.79
C CYS A 118 -7.21 15.32 -8.89
N LEU A 119 -6.45 14.90 -9.91
CA LEU A 119 -5.07 15.36 -10.10
C LEU A 119 -4.98 16.87 -10.29
N VAL A 120 -5.86 17.46 -11.11
CA VAL A 120 -5.83 18.90 -11.40
C VAL A 120 -6.25 19.71 -10.17
N LYS A 121 -7.28 19.30 -9.43
CA LYS A 121 -7.72 19.99 -8.21
C LYS A 121 -6.63 19.95 -7.14
N THR A 122 -6.06 18.77 -6.88
CA THR A 122 -4.95 18.63 -5.91
C THR A 122 -3.73 19.42 -6.33
N PHE A 123 -3.36 19.39 -7.61
CA PHE A 123 -2.23 20.17 -8.10
C PHE A 123 -2.46 21.68 -7.93
N LYS A 124 -3.69 22.17 -8.14
CA LYS A 124 -4.03 23.58 -7.94
C LYS A 124 -4.07 24.00 -6.47
N SER A 125 -4.51 23.12 -5.56
CA SER A 125 -4.62 23.44 -4.13
C SER A 125 -3.30 23.27 -3.37
N ASP A 126 -2.55 22.20 -3.69
CA ASP A 126 -1.43 21.71 -2.88
C ASP A 126 -0.12 21.60 -3.67
N GLY A 127 -0.16 21.85 -4.97
CA GLY A 127 0.99 21.73 -5.86
C GLY A 127 1.52 20.29 -6.00
N LEU A 128 2.77 20.19 -6.42
CA LEU A 128 3.48 18.91 -6.57
C LEU A 128 3.68 18.21 -5.22
N ILE A 129 3.96 18.96 -4.16
CA ILE A 129 4.23 18.39 -2.84
C ILE A 129 3.00 17.63 -2.31
N GLY A 130 1.79 18.10 -2.60
CA GLY A 130 0.55 17.42 -2.25
C GLY A 130 0.38 16.07 -2.95
N LEU A 131 0.73 15.98 -4.23
CA LEU A 131 0.62 14.75 -5.03
C LEU A 131 1.59 13.66 -4.57
N TYR A 132 2.77 14.03 -4.04
CA TYR A 132 3.81 13.08 -3.59
C TYR A 132 3.81 12.85 -2.06
N ARG A 133 2.73 13.21 -1.38
CA ARG A 133 2.64 13.10 0.08
C ARG A 133 2.59 11.64 0.52
N GLY A 134 3.61 11.18 1.26
CA GLY A 134 3.74 9.79 1.67
C GLY A 134 4.68 8.96 0.79
N PHE A 135 5.37 9.59 -0.16
CA PHE A 135 6.38 8.94 -1.01
C PHE A 135 7.47 8.26 -0.19
N ASN A 136 8.03 8.95 0.82
CA ASN A 136 9.10 8.40 1.67
C ASN A 136 8.68 7.11 2.40
N VAL A 137 7.46 7.07 2.95
CA VAL A 137 6.93 5.87 3.62
C VAL A 137 6.74 4.73 2.63
N SER A 138 6.36 5.05 1.40
CA SER A 138 6.19 4.06 0.33
C SER A 138 7.53 3.44 -0.06
N VAL A 139 8.58 4.25 -0.21
CA VAL A 139 9.94 3.76 -0.51
C VAL A 139 10.49 2.90 0.64
N GLN A 140 10.30 3.32 1.89
CA GLN A 140 10.69 2.52 3.06
C GLN A 140 9.95 1.18 3.09
N GLY A 141 8.64 1.18 2.79
CA GLY A 141 7.84 -0.04 2.68
C GLY A 141 8.41 -1.03 1.66
N ILE A 142 8.85 -0.56 0.49
CA ILE A 142 9.47 -1.42 -0.55
C ILE A 142 10.76 -2.07 -0.04
N ILE A 143 11.62 -1.30 0.65
CA ILE A 143 12.90 -1.82 1.18
C ILE A 143 12.64 -2.88 2.25
N ILE A 144 11.73 -2.60 3.20
CA ILE A 144 11.37 -3.53 4.27
C ILE A 144 10.72 -4.79 3.68
N TYR A 145 9.81 -4.64 2.71
CA TYR A 145 9.20 -5.76 1.98
C TYR A 145 10.27 -6.66 1.36
N ARG A 146 11.23 -6.09 0.62
CA ARG A 146 12.32 -6.84 -0.01
C ARG A 146 13.20 -7.54 1.02
N ALA A 147 13.54 -6.87 2.12
CA ALA A 147 14.34 -7.45 3.19
C ALA A 147 13.64 -8.63 3.86
N ALA A 148 12.36 -8.48 4.18
CA ALA A 148 11.54 -9.53 4.78
C ALA A 148 11.37 -10.72 3.82
N TYR A 149 11.10 -10.46 2.53
CA TYR A 149 10.97 -11.49 1.51
C TYR A 149 12.23 -12.36 1.40
N PHE A 150 13.41 -11.73 1.27
CA PHE A 150 14.67 -12.49 1.20
C PHE A 150 14.97 -13.22 2.51
N GLY A 151 14.78 -12.58 3.67
CA GLY A 151 15.02 -13.20 4.97
C GLY A 151 14.13 -14.43 5.23
N LEU A 152 12.84 -14.32 4.92
CA LEU A 152 11.89 -15.43 5.04
C LEU A 152 12.17 -16.53 4.02
N PHE A 153 12.56 -16.18 2.80
CA PHE A 153 12.92 -17.15 1.77
C PHE A 153 14.17 -17.96 2.15
N ASP A 154 15.19 -17.32 2.70
CA ASP A 154 16.42 -17.99 3.16
C ASP A 154 16.15 -18.87 4.39
N THR A 155 15.33 -18.39 5.33
CA THR A 155 14.87 -19.18 6.48
C THR A 155 14.06 -20.40 6.04
N SER A 156 13.14 -20.21 5.08
CA SER A 156 12.31 -21.30 4.53
C SER A 156 13.15 -22.34 3.81
N LYS A 157 14.16 -21.91 3.06
CA LYS A 157 15.11 -22.84 2.43
C LYS A 157 15.89 -23.63 3.47
N LEU A 158 16.39 -22.99 4.52
CA LEU A 158 17.15 -23.67 5.57
C LEU A 158 16.31 -24.75 6.29
N LEU A 159 15.04 -24.44 6.56
CA LEU A 159 14.10 -25.38 7.18
C LEU A 159 13.72 -26.54 6.24
N LEU A 160 13.57 -26.28 4.94
CA LEU A 160 13.20 -27.31 3.96
C LEU A 160 14.38 -28.19 3.53
N SER A 161 15.61 -27.67 3.54
CA SER A 161 16.83 -28.44 3.25
C SER A 161 17.29 -29.36 4.40
N GLY A 162 16.62 -29.31 5.57
CA GLY A 162 16.91 -30.18 6.72
C GLY A 162 16.27 -31.58 6.64
N ASP A 163 15.25 -31.77 5.80
CA ASP A 163 14.45 -33.01 5.70
C ASP A 163 14.44 -33.55 4.25
N ASP A 164 15.63 -33.71 3.67
CA ASP A 164 15.87 -33.86 2.23
C ASP A 164 15.45 -35.22 1.58
N SER A 165 14.65 -36.06 2.25
CA SER A 165 14.29 -37.38 1.66
C SER A 165 12.81 -37.77 1.67
N LEU A 166 11.90 -37.00 2.27
CA LEU A 166 10.48 -37.43 2.36
C LEU A 166 9.41 -36.37 2.07
N ARG A 167 9.78 -35.10 1.81
CA ARG A 167 8.82 -33.98 1.82
C ARG A 167 8.66 -33.23 0.49
N SER A 168 9.50 -33.48 -0.51
CA SER A 168 9.41 -32.86 -1.85
C SER A 168 8.11 -33.19 -2.59
N ASP A 169 7.44 -34.28 -2.23
CA ASP A 169 6.20 -34.72 -2.88
C ASP A 169 4.91 -34.21 -2.18
N ILE A 170 5.01 -33.68 -0.95
CA ILE A 170 3.83 -33.30 -0.13
C ILE A 170 3.65 -31.78 -0.02
N VAL A 171 4.71 -30.97 -0.14
CA VAL A 171 4.58 -29.51 -0.11
C VAL A 171 4.84 -28.95 -1.51
N PRO A 172 3.78 -28.62 -2.28
CA PRO A 172 3.96 -27.93 -3.54
C PRO A 172 4.74 -26.65 -3.27
N HIS A 173 5.77 -26.36 -4.07
CA HIS A 173 6.56 -25.13 -3.96
C HIS A 173 5.71 -23.85 -3.87
N GLY A 174 4.46 -23.87 -4.34
CA GLY A 174 3.50 -22.76 -4.21
C GLY A 174 3.00 -22.49 -2.79
N HIS A 175 2.94 -23.48 -1.89
CA HIS A 175 2.44 -23.29 -0.53
C HIS A 175 3.46 -22.59 0.39
N SER A 176 4.76 -22.90 0.24
CA SER A 176 5.82 -22.24 1.00
C SER A 176 6.10 -20.82 0.51
N THR A 177 5.94 -20.55 -0.79
CA THR A 177 5.97 -19.17 -1.31
C THR A 177 4.77 -18.37 -0.83
N SER A 178 3.56 -18.95 -0.84
CA SER A 178 2.34 -18.28 -0.34
C SER A 178 2.45 -17.87 1.12
N ALA A 179 2.93 -18.76 2.00
CA ALA A 179 3.07 -18.45 3.42
C ALA A 179 4.10 -17.32 3.69
N ASN A 180 5.19 -17.29 2.91
CA ASN A 180 6.15 -16.19 2.97
C ASN A 180 5.54 -14.89 2.44
N ASP A 181 4.82 -14.96 1.33
CA ASP A 181 4.11 -13.80 0.78
C ASP A 181 3.08 -13.25 1.78
N ASP A 182 2.35 -14.12 2.49
CA ASP A 182 1.38 -13.75 3.53
C ASP A 182 2.05 -13.05 4.74
N ALA A 183 3.19 -13.57 5.21
CA ALA A 183 3.94 -12.96 6.32
C ALA A 183 4.53 -11.60 5.93
N VAL A 184 5.04 -11.48 4.69
CA VAL A 184 5.49 -10.21 4.13
C VAL A 184 4.31 -9.24 3.96
N TRP A 185 3.12 -9.77 3.60
CA TRP A 185 1.90 -8.99 3.43
C TRP A 185 1.52 -8.26 4.72
N PHE A 186 1.65 -8.86 5.90
CA PHE A 186 1.37 -8.17 7.17
C PHE A 186 2.27 -6.94 7.41
N VAL A 187 3.55 -7.02 7.05
CA VAL A 187 4.50 -5.91 7.18
C VAL A 187 4.19 -4.81 6.16
N GLU A 188 3.82 -5.21 4.94
CA GLU A 188 3.39 -4.31 3.89
C GLU A 188 2.11 -3.57 4.25
N VAL A 189 1.10 -4.27 4.78
CA VAL A 189 -0.16 -3.68 5.25
C VAL A 189 0.07 -2.57 6.26
N ARG A 190 0.98 -2.76 7.22
CA ARG A 190 1.31 -1.71 8.20
C ARG A 190 1.83 -0.45 7.52
N SER A 191 2.76 -0.62 6.58
CA SER A 191 3.38 0.48 5.84
C SER A 191 2.39 1.16 4.89
N ASP A 192 1.53 0.39 4.25
CA ASP A 192 0.52 0.88 3.32
C ASP A 192 -0.61 1.61 4.06
N VAL A 193 -1.02 1.12 5.24
CA VAL A 193 -1.93 1.86 6.12
C VAL A 193 -1.32 3.20 6.52
N GLN A 194 -0.03 3.25 6.89
CA GLN A 194 0.63 4.53 7.19
C GLN A 194 0.73 5.45 5.97
N LYS A 195 0.97 4.92 4.77
CA LYS A 195 0.94 5.68 3.52
C LYS A 195 -0.43 6.31 3.32
N HIS A 196 -1.50 5.53 3.44
CA HIS A 196 -2.89 6.00 3.29
C HIS A 196 -3.25 7.05 4.35
N ILE A 197 -2.82 6.87 5.60
CA ILE A 197 -2.99 7.88 6.66
C ILE A 197 -2.33 9.20 6.26
N ARG A 198 -1.08 9.18 5.81
CA ARG A 198 -0.35 10.40 5.43
C ARG A 198 -0.93 11.07 4.19
N LEU A 199 -1.38 10.27 3.22
CA LEU A 199 -2.08 10.76 2.03
C LEU A 199 -3.34 11.55 2.40
N LEU A 200 -4.08 11.05 3.39
CA LEU A 200 -5.35 11.62 3.84
C LEU A 200 -5.21 12.57 5.05
N GLU A 201 -4.01 12.77 5.59
CA GLU A 201 -3.78 13.57 6.79
C GLU A 201 -4.25 15.01 6.62
N LYS A 202 -4.14 15.58 5.40
CA LYS A 202 -4.64 16.92 5.12
C LYS A 202 -6.16 16.96 5.16
N ASP A 203 -6.81 15.99 4.54
CA ASP A 203 -8.27 15.93 4.48
C ASP A 203 -8.87 15.57 5.84
N LEU A 204 -8.13 14.85 6.68
CA LEU A 204 -8.45 14.67 8.09
C LEU A 204 -8.40 15.98 8.85
N LYS A 205 -7.33 16.78 8.68
CA LYS A 205 -7.17 18.09 9.32
C LYS A 205 -8.17 19.14 8.82
N ASP A 206 -8.52 19.07 7.54
CA ASP A 206 -9.50 19.95 6.88
C ASP A 206 -10.96 19.46 7.10
N GLY A 207 -11.17 18.37 7.86
CA GLY A 207 -12.50 17.83 8.17
C GLY A 207 -13.24 17.16 6.99
N ARG A 208 -12.56 16.94 5.86
CA ARG A 208 -13.12 16.38 4.62
C ARG A 208 -13.16 14.84 4.57
N CYS A 209 -12.32 14.14 5.36
CA CYS A 209 -12.23 12.66 5.34
C CYS A 209 -12.31 12.01 6.74
N LEU A 210 -13.05 12.61 7.67
CA LEU A 210 -13.14 12.12 9.05
C LEU A 210 -13.72 10.70 9.19
N CYS A 211 -14.50 10.22 8.21
CA CYS A 211 -15.28 8.98 8.34
C CYS A 211 -14.46 7.67 8.22
N ILE A 212 -13.31 7.65 7.55
CA ILE A 212 -12.62 6.37 7.23
C ILE A 212 -11.54 6.00 8.25
N LEU A 213 -10.83 6.98 8.82
CA LEU A 213 -9.70 6.71 9.70
C LEU A 213 -10.06 6.65 11.18
N GLN A 214 -11.15 7.29 11.59
CA GLN A 214 -11.55 7.31 12.99
C GLN A 214 -11.98 5.94 13.50
N GLY A 215 -12.44 5.02 12.64
CA GLY A 215 -12.76 3.64 13.05
C GLY A 215 -11.59 2.65 13.03
N CYS A 216 -10.61 2.82 12.14
CA CYS A 216 -9.43 1.92 12.09
C CYS A 216 -8.38 2.29 13.16
N PHE A 217 -8.23 3.59 13.46
CA PHE A 217 -7.29 4.05 14.47
C PHE A 217 -7.86 3.84 15.89
N LEU A 218 -9.11 4.25 16.18
CA LEU A 218 -9.66 4.08 17.54
C LEU A 218 -9.76 2.60 17.94
N LYS A 219 -10.15 1.66 17.07
CA LYS A 219 -10.23 0.24 17.48
C LYS A 219 -8.87 -0.39 17.85
N HIS A 220 -7.75 0.21 17.42
CA HIS A 220 -6.41 -0.26 17.77
C HIS A 220 -5.75 0.56 18.89
N THR A 221 -6.03 1.88 18.99
CA THR A 221 -5.50 2.72 20.08
C THR A 221 -6.37 2.66 21.35
N GLU A 222 -7.70 2.52 21.23
CA GLU A 222 -8.59 2.38 22.40
C GLU A 222 -8.42 1.05 23.11
N ARG A 223 -7.99 -0.02 22.41
CA ARG A 223 -7.67 -1.29 23.10
C ARG A 223 -6.41 -1.23 23.96
N HIS A 224 -5.54 -0.24 23.74
CA HIS A 224 -4.40 0.02 24.62
C HIS A 224 -4.66 1.14 25.66
N TRP A 225 -5.56 2.08 25.37
CA TRP A 225 -5.88 3.18 26.30
C TRP A 225 -7.02 2.88 27.28
N LEU A 226 -7.99 2.03 26.92
CA LEU A 226 -9.11 1.68 27.82
C LEU A 226 -8.73 0.71 28.94
N CYS A 227 -7.52 0.15 28.94
CA CYS A 227 -7.00 -0.61 30.08
C CYS A 227 -6.12 0.22 31.04
N SER A 228 -5.90 1.53 30.81
CA SER A 228 -4.95 2.30 31.64
C SER A 228 -5.32 3.76 31.93
N GLY A 229 -6.58 4.17 31.75
CA GLY A 229 -6.93 5.61 31.80
C GLY A 229 -8.29 5.96 32.38
N SER A 230 -8.83 5.22 33.35
CA SER A 230 -9.92 5.75 34.18
C SER A 230 -9.34 6.72 35.22
N GLY A 231 -9.39 8.01 34.90
CA GLY A 231 -9.25 9.10 35.86
C GLY A 231 -8.22 10.16 35.48
N PHE A 232 -8.60 11.12 34.62
CA PHE A 232 -8.08 12.48 34.79
C PHE A 232 -8.94 13.54 34.07
N LEU A 233 -9.65 14.30 34.91
CA LEU A 233 -10.07 15.70 34.79
C LEU A 233 -11.17 16.14 33.79
N ARG A 234 -12.33 16.37 34.42
CA ARG A 234 -13.32 17.46 34.29
C ARG A 234 -14.08 17.62 32.98
#